data_AF-A0A8T4J310-F1
#
_entry.id   AF-A0A8T4J310-F1
#
_cell.length_a   1.000
_cell.length_b   1.000
_cell.length_c   1.000
_cell.angle_alpha   90.00
_cell.angle_beta   90.00
_cell.angle_gamma   90.00
#
_symmetry.space_group_name_H-M   'P 1'
#
loop_
_entity.id
_entity.type
_entity.pdbx_description
1 polymer ?
#
loop_
_entity_poly.entity_id
_entity_poly.type
_entity_poly.pdbx_seq_one_letter_code
_entity_poly.pdbx_strand_id
1 'polypeptide(L)'
;ARAWARARGVDLTASTSYGDHSSDLPLLELTGRGVLVGGDAELRERARWRGWRQLPAPAPLSAPLSAPLAAPQSAPVPRLPA
;
A
#
# COMPACT_ATOMS: atom_id res chain seq x y z
N ALA A 1 -9.65 -7.41 1.66
CA ALA A 1 -9.15 -6.56 2.75
C ALA A 1 -9.95 -6.70 4.06
N ARG A 2 -11.22 -6.27 4.12
CA ARG A 2 -12.01 -6.20 5.38
C ARG A 2 -12.04 -7.49 6.20
N ALA A 3 -12.40 -8.62 5.60
CA ALA A 3 -12.49 -9.90 6.31
C ALA A 3 -11.12 -10.35 6.88
N TRP A 4 -10.05 -10.19 6.11
CA TRP A 4 -8.69 -10.51 6.54
C TRP A 4 -8.24 -9.63 7.71
N ALA A 5 -8.49 -8.32 7.62
CA ALA A 5 -8.14 -7.35 8.65
C ALA A 5 -8.90 -7.63 9.95
N ARG A 6 -10.22 -7.87 9.86
CA ARG A 6 -11.06 -8.25 11.01
C ARG A 6 -10.55 -9.52 11.69
N ALA A 7 -10.21 -10.54 10.91
CA ALA A 7 -9.69 -11.80 11.45
C ALA A 7 -8.34 -11.66 12.18
N ARG A 8 -7.62 -10.55 11.99
CA ARG A 8 -6.30 -10.28 12.56
C ARG A 8 -6.27 -9.07 13.49
N GLY A 9 -7.42 -8.46 13.79
CA GLY A 9 -7.49 -7.26 14.61
C GLY A 9 -6.77 -6.05 14.01
N VAL A 10 -6.62 -5.99 12.68
CA VAL A 10 -5.99 -4.85 12.00
C VAL A 10 -7.00 -3.74 11.81
N ASP A 11 -6.71 -2.57 12.39
CA ASP A 11 -7.47 -1.36 12.13
C ASP A 11 -7.08 -0.74 10.78
N LEU A 12 -7.96 -0.87 9.80
CA LEU A 12 -7.76 -0.30 8.47
C LEU A 12 -7.82 1.23 8.49
N THR A 13 -8.54 1.84 9.43
CA THR A 13 -8.63 3.30 9.54
C THR A 13 -7.33 3.91 10.07
N ALA A 14 -6.56 3.18 10.89
CA ALA A 14 -5.21 3.55 11.28
C ALA A 14 -4.14 3.25 10.21
N SER A 15 -4.48 2.48 9.17
CA SER A 15 -3.55 1.99 8.15
C SER A 15 -3.30 3.00 7.02
N THR A 16 -2.21 2.78 6.28
CA THR A 16 -1.86 3.50 5.05
C THR A 16 -1.83 2.52 3.88
N SER A 17 -2.45 2.88 2.76
CA SER A 17 -2.45 2.11 1.53
C SER A 17 -1.75 2.87 0.40
N TYR A 18 -1.23 2.13 -0.57
CA TYR A 18 -0.56 2.64 -1.76
C TYR A 18 -1.20 2.01 -2.98
N GLY A 19 -1.34 2.77 -4.07
CA GLY A 19 -1.88 2.27 -5.34
C GLY A 19 -1.41 3.11 -6.52
N ASP A 20 -1.33 2.49 -7.69
CA ASP A 20 -0.90 3.09 -8.95
C ASP A 20 -1.96 2.97 -10.06
N HIS A 21 -3.06 2.26 -9.81
CA HIS A 21 -4.14 2.06 -10.78
C HIS A 21 -5.53 2.22 -10.14
N SER A 22 -6.53 2.68 -10.89
CA SER A 22 -7.87 3.00 -10.38
C SER A 22 -8.61 1.81 -9.80
N SER A 23 -8.23 0.58 -10.16
CA SER A 23 -8.69 -0.65 -9.52
C SER A 23 -8.40 -0.72 -8.01
N ASP A 24 -7.44 0.06 -7.51
CA ASP A 24 -7.10 0.12 -6.09
C ASP A 24 -8.00 1.07 -5.29
N LEU A 25 -8.86 1.86 -5.95
CA LEU A 25 -9.76 2.81 -5.28
C LEU A 25 -10.54 2.19 -4.11
N PRO A 26 -11.14 0.99 -4.22
CA PRO A 26 -11.85 0.39 -3.09
C PRO A 26 -10.97 0.12 -1.87
N LEU A 27 -9.67 -0.13 -2.06
CA LEU A 27 -8.71 -0.31 -0.97
C LEU A 27 -8.23 1.03 -0.41
N LEU A 28 -7.90 1.97 -1.29
CA LEU A 28 -7.42 3.31 -0.91
C LEU A 28 -8.46 4.07 -0.09
N GLU A 29 -9.74 3.98 -0.49
CA GLU A 29 -10.88 4.59 0.22
C GLU A 29 -11.23 3.90 1.54
N LEU A 30 -10.80 2.65 1.71
CA LEU A 30 -11.07 1.88 2.92
C LEU A 30 -10.10 2.21 4.06
N THR A 31 -8.88 2.66 3.75
CA THR A 31 -7.88 3.01 4.76
C THR A 31 -7.95 4.48 5.15
N GLY A 32 -7.42 4.83 6.33
CA GLY A 32 -7.38 6.24 6.74
C GLY A 32 -6.43 7.12 5.92
N ARG A 33 -5.43 6.52 5.26
CA ARG A 33 -4.45 7.25 4.44
C ARG A 33 -4.21 6.53 3.11
N GLY A 34 -4.74 7.09 2.03
CA GLY A 34 -4.40 6.68 0.66
C GLY A 34 -3.18 7.43 0.14
N VAL A 35 -2.28 6.72 -0.55
CA VAL A 35 -1.13 7.29 -1.25
C VAL A 35 -1.13 6.82 -2.70
N LEU A 36 -1.10 7.78 -3.62
CA LEU A 36 -0.97 7.52 -5.05
C LEU A 36 0.51 7.42 -5.43
N VAL A 37 0.87 6.46 -6.29
CA VAL A 37 2.23 6.32 -6.85
C VAL A 37 2.19 6.32 -8.37
N GLY A 38 2.55 7.43 -9.01
CA GLY A 38 2.42 7.61 -10.46
C GLY A 38 0.97 7.76 -10.92
N GLY A 39 0.16 6.71 -10.77
CA GLY A 39 -1.29 6.72 -10.99
C GLY A 39 -1.70 6.79 -12.46
N ASP A 40 -2.81 6.15 -12.83
CA ASP A 40 -3.56 6.53 -14.03
C ASP A 40 -4.33 7.85 -13.85
N ALA A 41 -5.00 8.31 -14.92
CA ALA A 41 -5.72 9.58 -14.91
C ALA A 41 -6.88 9.61 -13.91
N GLU A 42 -7.66 8.53 -13.82
CA GLU A 42 -8.81 8.42 -12.93
C GLU A 42 -8.37 8.47 -11.46
N LEU A 43 -7.34 7.69 -11.12
CA LEU A 43 -6.82 7.64 -9.77
C LEU A 43 -6.19 8.98 -9.34
N ARG A 44 -5.51 9.69 -10.27
CA ARG A 44 -5.01 11.05 -10.02
C ARG A 44 -6.12 12.04 -9.71
N GLU A 45 -7.23 11.98 -10.44
CA GLU A 45 -8.39 12.83 -10.18
C GLU A 45 -8.98 12.56 -8.79
N ARG A 46 -9.22 11.29 -8.47
CA ARG A 46 -9.72 10.88 -7.15
C ARG A 46 -8.78 11.28 -6.02
N ALA A 47 -7.47 11.12 -6.21
CA ALA A 47 -6.47 11.52 -5.23
C ALA A 47 -6.47 13.03 -4.98
N ARG A 48 -6.64 13.86 -6.02
CA ARG A 48 -6.80 15.32 -5.86
C ARG A 48 -8.05 15.67 -5.09
N TRP A 49 -9.19 15.05 -5.44
CA TRP A 49 -10.47 15.31 -4.77
C TRP A 49 -10.45 14.90 -3.28
N ARG A 50 -9.82 13.77 -2.96
CA ARG A 50 -9.66 13.27 -1.59
C ARG A 50 -8.55 13.96 -0.79
N GLY A 51 -7.68 14.74 -1.42
CA GLY A 51 -6.48 15.31 -0.79
C GLY A 51 -5.42 14.25 -0.43
N TRP A 52 -5.35 13.14 -1.16
CA TRP A 52 -4.38 12.09 -0.91
C TRP A 52 -2.96 12.50 -1.33
N ARG A 53 -1.96 11.99 -0.60
CA ARG A 53 -0.55 12.18 -0.92
C ARG A 53 -0.25 11.51 -2.26
N GLN A 54 0.54 12.18 -3.09
CA GLN A 54 0.97 11.65 -4.39
C GLN A 54 2.49 11.56 -4.42
N LEU A 55 2.99 10.42 -4.91
CA LEU A 55 4.39 10.12 -5.13
C LEU A 55 4.63 9.92 -6.63
N PRO A 56 5.82 10.29 -7.15
CA PRO A 56 6.17 9.99 -8.52
C PRO A 56 6.25 8.47 -8.75
N ALA A 57 6.04 8.04 -9.99
CA ALA A 57 6.35 6.66 -10.37
C ALA A 57 7.86 6.42 -10.21
N PRO A 58 8.28 5.21 -9.78
CA PRO A 58 9.69 4.87 -9.79
C PRO A 58 10.24 4.91 -11.21
N ALA A 59 11.54 5.23 -11.34
CA ALA A 59 12.23 5.06 -12.60
C ALA A 59 12.14 3.58 -13.05
N PRO A 60 12.10 3.31 -14.37
CA PRO A 60 12.09 1.94 -14.86
C PRO A 60 13.29 1.18 -14.31
N LEU A 61 13.05 -0.03 -13.80
CA LEU A 61 14.13 -0.90 -13.34
C LEU A 61 15.02 -1.22 -14.54
N SER A 62 16.26 -0.75 -14.50
CA SER A 62 17.21 -0.87 -15.62
C SER A 62 17.99 -2.19 -15.61
N ALA A 63 17.90 -2.95 -14.51
CA ALA A 63 18.59 -4.22 -14.35
C ALA A 63 17.59 -5.31 -13.94
N PRO A 64 17.78 -6.57 -14.41
CA PRO A 64 17.01 -7.69 -13.89
C PRO A 64 17.22 -7.79 -12.37
N LEU A 65 16.16 -8.16 -11.65
CA LEU A 65 16.27 -8.55 -10.25
C LEU A 65 17.36 -9.62 -10.15
N SER A 66 18.47 -9.30 -9.46
CA SER A 66 19.43 -10.34 -9.08
C SER A 66 18.70 -11.41 -8.26
N ALA A 67 19.14 -12.66 -8.42
CA ALA A 67 18.60 -13.90 -7.86
C ALA A 67 17.92 -13.76 -6.47
N PRO A 68 16.95 -14.63 -6.12
CA PRO A 68 16.00 -14.36 -5.05
C PRO A 68 16.71 -14.00 -3.74
N LEU A 69 16.23 -12.93 -3.10
CA LEU A 69 16.50 -12.64 -1.71
C LEU A 69 16.24 -13.94 -0.94
N ALA A 70 17.29 -14.55 -0.37
CA ALA A 70 17.14 -15.77 0.42
C ALA A 70 15.95 -15.56 1.37
N ALA A 71 14.98 -16.47 1.32
CA ALA A 71 13.71 -16.30 2.03
C ALA A 71 14.01 -15.84 3.47
N PRO A 72 13.39 -14.75 3.96
CA PRO A 72 13.61 -14.35 5.33
C PRO A 72 13.25 -15.55 6.20
N GLN A 73 14.24 -16.15 6.85
CA GLN A 73 13.96 -17.15 7.88
C GLN A 73 13.02 -16.47 8.87
N SER A 74 11.89 -17.10 9.17
CA SER A 74 10.87 -16.58 10.08
C SER A 74 11.50 -16.17 11.40
N ALA A 75 11.94 -14.91 11.50
CA ALA A 75 12.41 -14.34 12.74
C ALA A 75 11.17 -14.16 13.63
N PRO A 76 11.20 -14.58 14.89
CA PRO A 76 10.09 -14.35 15.80
C PRO A 76 9.86 -12.83 15.89
N VAL A 77 8.64 -12.39 15.57
CA VAL A 77 8.23 -10.99 15.74
C VAL A 77 8.31 -10.68 17.24
N PRO A 78 9.12 -9.71 17.69
CA PRO A 78 9.21 -9.38 19.10
C PRO A 78 7.85 -8.88 19.60
N ARG A 79 7.33 -9.49 20.68
CA ARG A 79 6.16 -8.95 21.37
C ARG A 79 6.56 -7.66 22.07
N LEU A 80 5.99 -6.53 21.64
CA LEU A 80 6.08 -5.28 22.40
C LEU A 80 5.42 -5.49 23.78
N PRO A 81 6.03 -5.00 24.87
CA PRO A 81 5.40 -5.03 26.19
C PRO A 81 4.12 -4.18 26.21
N ALA A 82 3.19 -4.58 27.07
CA ALA A 82 1.90 -3.93 27.30
C ALA A 82 2.03 -2.55 27.96
#